data_AF-A0A971VCY2-F1
#
_entry.id   AF-A0A971VCY2-F1
#
_cell.length_a   1.000
_cell.length_b   1.000
_cell.length_c   1.000
_cell.angle_alpha   90.00
_cell.angle_beta   90.00
_cell.angle_gamma   90.00
#
_symmetry.space_group_name_H-M   'P 1'
#
loop_
_entity.id
_entity.type
_entity.pdbx_description
1 polymer ?
#
loop_
_entity_poly.entity_id
_entity_poly.type
_entity_poly.pdbx_seq_one_letter_code
_entity_poly.pdbx_strand_id
1 'polypeptide(L)'
;MKHFYKPLVISLIITLIPGVVLPGCSRDDKDANPDETLEGVWKIISYKIQPTVQQAAEGEVLKDTIILYPTDEGVQLYLRLNNGEYEKIIVTPTDTTFENGSYQISGSEIVISLDNTQSKYGFTISGSGITLINKLKAEDGEIGEKIISGVKVAEDPFFDKHYPYNNEDPQLSCSVSHNENVSIGLSDNPMPVLPNVEIRGEKLFSTLNNNGFENRFYLEIKAGTSYSVQITNLESDYALSDYVEISASDALPLGKVLFVAEIEEGVSTLNFKVQPSSGCLYIRFFSYEENVSFSFIVEEALPD
;
A
#
# COMPACT_ATOMS: atom_id res chain seq x y z
N MET A 1 -77.40 7.20 -32.51
CA MET A 1 -78.40 6.29 -31.91
C MET A 1 -78.03 6.10 -30.45
N LYS A 2 -78.94 6.44 -29.53
CA LYS A 2 -78.86 6.07 -28.10
C LYS A 2 -79.45 4.66 -27.92
N HIS A 3 -78.89 3.90 -26.98
CA HIS A 3 -79.52 2.99 -26.00
C HIS A 3 -78.44 1.97 -25.54
N PHE A 4 -77.84 2.15 -24.35
CA PHE A 4 -78.28 1.64 -23.04
C PHE A 4 -78.22 0.11 -22.90
N TYR A 5 -77.26 -0.39 -22.10
CA TYR A 5 -77.53 -1.35 -21.02
C TYR A 5 -76.60 -1.07 -19.83
N LYS A 6 -77.11 -1.40 -18.64
CA LYS A 6 -76.80 -0.94 -17.29
C LYS A 6 -75.86 -1.96 -16.55
N PRO A 7 -75.47 -1.71 -15.29
CA PRO A 7 -74.15 -2.03 -14.73
C PRO A 7 -74.09 -3.39 -14.00
N LEU A 8 -72.88 -3.87 -13.74
CA LEU A 8 -72.62 -4.78 -12.62
C LEU A 8 -71.63 -4.11 -11.67
N VAL A 9 -72.14 -3.81 -10.47
CA VAL A 9 -71.40 -3.40 -9.29
C VAL A 9 -70.78 -4.66 -8.68
N ILE A 10 -69.46 -4.70 -8.55
CA ILE A 10 -68.82 -5.47 -7.47
C ILE A 10 -67.88 -4.52 -6.77
N SER A 11 -68.31 -4.15 -5.57
CA SER A 11 -67.55 -3.51 -4.53
C SER A 11 -66.46 -4.47 -4.04
N LEU A 12 -65.19 -4.08 -4.12
CA LEU A 12 -64.21 -4.51 -3.13
C LEU A 12 -63.39 -3.30 -2.69
N ILE A 13 -63.44 -3.10 -1.39
CA ILE A 13 -62.93 -2.00 -0.60
C ILE A 13 -61.57 -2.43 -0.02
N ILE A 14 -60.64 -1.47 0.09
CA ILE A 14 -59.40 -1.46 0.92
C ILE A 14 -58.23 -2.28 0.33
N THR A 15 -57.06 -1.72 0.02
CA THR A 15 -56.20 -0.94 0.94
C THR A 15 -55.28 0.02 0.15
N LEU A 16 -55.22 1.27 0.60
CA LEU A 16 -54.15 2.23 0.27
C LEU A 16 -52.82 1.71 0.84
N ILE A 17 -51.77 1.65 0.01
CA ILE A 17 -50.39 1.74 0.47
C ILE A 17 -49.77 2.95 -0.26
N PRO A 18 -49.26 3.97 0.45
CA PRO A 18 -48.70 5.15 -0.18
C PRO A 18 -47.42 4.79 -0.95
N GLY A 19 -47.28 5.40 -2.12
CA GLY A 19 -46.16 5.21 -3.03
C GLY A 19 -44.82 5.51 -2.36
N VAL A 20 -43.96 4.49 -2.33
CA VAL A 20 -42.53 4.66 -2.14
C VAL A 20 -41.97 5.04 -3.50
N VAL A 21 -41.59 6.30 -3.63
CA VAL A 21 -40.71 6.77 -4.71
C VAL A 21 -39.38 6.07 -4.48
N LEU A 22 -39.03 5.10 -5.33
CA LEU A 22 -37.69 4.50 -5.32
C LEU A 22 -36.70 5.56 -5.80
N PRO A 23 -35.75 6.03 -4.96
CA PRO A 23 -34.59 6.74 -5.46
C PRO A 23 -33.73 5.74 -6.24
N GLY A 24 -33.16 6.23 -7.34
CA GLY A 24 -32.38 5.44 -8.28
C GLY A 24 -31.24 4.68 -7.62
N CYS A 25 -30.88 3.59 -8.30
CA CYS A 25 -29.75 2.74 -8.00
C CYS A 25 -28.49 3.59 -7.72
N SER A 26 -28.21 3.79 -6.44
CA SER A 26 -26.85 4.00 -5.95
C SER A 26 -26.10 2.73 -6.32
N ARG A 27 -25.03 2.86 -7.10
CA ARG A 27 -24.02 1.83 -7.20
C ARG A 27 -23.49 1.64 -5.77
N ASP A 28 -23.95 0.58 -5.12
CA ASP A 28 -23.30 0.04 -3.95
C ASP A 28 -21.91 -0.44 -4.40
N ASP A 29 -20.89 0.40 -4.24
CA ASP A 29 -19.48 -0.03 -4.19
C ASP A 29 -19.23 -0.73 -2.84
N LYS A 30 -20.06 -1.74 -2.55
CA LYS A 30 -19.87 -2.69 -1.46
C LYS A 30 -19.34 -3.98 -2.05
N ASP A 31 -18.09 -3.93 -2.50
CA ASP A 31 -17.22 -5.09 -2.69
C ASP A 31 -15.76 -4.61 -2.84
N ALA A 32 -15.36 -3.57 -2.08
CA ALA A 32 -13.94 -3.32 -1.86
C ALA A 32 -13.41 -4.41 -0.93
N ASN A 33 -13.02 -5.54 -1.52
CA ASN A 33 -12.30 -6.59 -0.85
C ASN A 33 -10.99 -5.99 -0.28
N PRO A 34 -10.70 -6.10 1.03
CA PRO A 34 -9.48 -5.55 1.62
C PRO A 34 -8.16 -6.10 1.02
N ASP A 35 -8.25 -7.13 0.16
CA ASP A 35 -7.11 -7.78 -0.50
C ASP A 35 -6.71 -7.20 -1.88
N GLU A 36 -7.44 -6.22 -2.44
CA GLU A 36 -7.14 -5.67 -3.78
C GLU A 36 -6.17 -4.48 -3.75
N THR A 37 -5.27 -4.42 -2.78
CA THR A 37 -4.23 -3.39 -2.74
C THR A 37 -3.03 -3.79 -3.61
N LEU A 38 -2.54 -2.83 -4.40
CA LEU A 38 -1.34 -2.98 -5.23
C LEU A 38 -0.06 -3.18 -4.39
N GLU A 39 -0.09 -2.71 -3.15
CA GLU A 39 1.00 -2.81 -2.18
C GLU A 39 1.29 -4.26 -1.77
N GLY A 40 2.55 -4.53 -1.49
CA GLY A 40 3.06 -5.82 -1.04
C GLY A 40 4.13 -6.40 -1.96
N VAL A 41 4.50 -7.65 -1.67
CA VAL A 41 5.46 -8.41 -2.50
C VAL A 41 4.72 -9.27 -3.49
N TRP A 42 5.10 -9.15 -4.75
CA TRP A 42 4.56 -9.91 -5.87
C TRP A 42 5.62 -10.86 -6.41
N LYS A 43 5.38 -12.16 -6.28
CA LYS A 43 6.18 -13.18 -6.95
C LYS A 43 5.76 -13.24 -8.41
N ILE A 44 6.67 -12.86 -9.31
CA ILE A 44 6.38 -12.87 -10.75
C ILE A 44 6.38 -14.32 -11.24
N ILE A 45 5.33 -14.69 -11.98
CA ILE A 45 5.16 -16.03 -12.55
C ILE A 45 5.48 -16.06 -14.03
N SER A 46 5.27 -14.94 -14.74
CA SER A 46 5.62 -14.84 -16.15
C SER A 46 5.87 -13.41 -16.61
N TYR A 47 6.75 -13.30 -17.59
CA TYR A 47 6.97 -12.10 -18.39
C TYR A 47 6.75 -12.47 -19.85
N LYS A 48 5.99 -11.67 -20.59
CA LYS A 48 5.69 -11.90 -22.01
C LYS A 48 5.86 -10.63 -22.82
N ILE A 49 6.41 -10.76 -24.03
CA ILE A 49 6.33 -9.73 -25.08
C ILE A 49 5.49 -10.32 -26.19
N GLN A 50 4.35 -9.70 -26.48
CA GLN A 50 3.41 -10.12 -27.50
C GLN A 50 3.34 -9.04 -28.60
N PRO A 51 3.99 -9.25 -29.76
CA PRO A 51 3.93 -8.29 -30.87
C PRO A 51 2.52 -8.23 -31.47
N THR A 52 2.02 -7.01 -31.75
CA THR A 52 0.74 -6.77 -32.45
C THR A 52 0.95 -6.65 -33.96
N VAL A 53 2.17 -6.26 -34.36
CA VAL A 53 2.58 -6.17 -35.77
C VAL A 53 3.94 -6.85 -35.92
N GLN A 54 4.02 -7.86 -36.78
CA GLN A 54 5.31 -8.41 -37.26
C GLN A 54 5.85 -7.50 -38.38
N GLN A 55 6.19 -6.24 -38.07
CA GLN A 55 6.84 -5.37 -39.05
C GLN A 55 8.17 -4.83 -38.54
N ALA A 56 9.22 -5.27 -39.22
CA ALA A 56 10.51 -4.63 -39.25
C ALA A 56 10.41 -3.37 -40.12
N ALA A 57 10.22 -2.21 -39.50
CA ALA A 57 10.72 -0.97 -40.04
C ALA A 57 12.05 -0.69 -39.31
N GLU A 58 13.15 -0.71 -40.04
CA GLU A 58 14.53 -0.46 -39.54
C GLU A 58 15.20 -1.54 -38.68
N GLY A 59 14.87 -2.81 -38.88
CA GLY A 59 15.82 -3.91 -38.63
C GLY A 59 15.78 -4.60 -37.26
N GLU A 60 14.93 -4.18 -36.32
CA GLU A 60 14.66 -4.96 -35.11
C GLU A 60 13.26 -5.59 -35.15
N VAL A 61 13.23 -6.92 -35.29
CA VAL A 61 12.00 -7.71 -35.20
C VAL A 61 11.68 -7.91 -33.72
N LEU A 62 10.58 -7.33 -33.24
CA LEU A 62 10.02 -7.73 -31.95
C LEU A 62 9.66 -9.21 -32.00
N LYS A 63 10.32 -10.01 -31.16
CA LYS A 63 10.09 -11.45 -31.05
C LYS A 63 9.10 -11.72 -29.94
N ASP A 64 8.13 -12.59 -30.24
CA ASP A 64 7.33 -13.20 -29.19
C ASP A 64 8.27 -13.88 -28.19
N THR A 65 8.19 -13.44 -26.95
CA THR A 65 9.09 -13.86 -25.87
C THR A 65 8.24 -14.18 -24.67
N ILE A 66 8.43 -15.37 -24.10
CA ILE A 66 7.80 -15.77 -22.85
C ILE A 66 8.90 -16.27 -21.92
N ILE A 67 8.99 -15.67 -20.74
CA ILE A 67 9.82 -16.13 -19.63
C ILE A 67 8.86 -16.60 -18.54
N LEU A 68 9.00 -17.84 -18.11
CA LEU A 68 8.32 -18.38 -16.95
C LEU A 68 9.27 -18.37 -15.76
N TYR A 69 8.73 -18.04 -14.59
CA TYR A 69 9.49 -17.98 -13.35
C TYR A 69 9.02 -19.07 -12.35
N PRO A 70 9.94 -19.71 -11.62
CA PRO A 70 11.38 -19.59 -11.77
C PRO A 70 11.85 -20.11 -13.15
N THR A 71 12.93 -19.52 -13.67
CA THR A 71 13.50 -19.97 -14.96
C THR A 71 14.17 -21.33 -14.80
N ASP A 72 14.53 -21.98 -15.91
CA ASP A 72 15.30 -23.24 -15.89
C ASP A 72 16.65 -23.10 -15.16
N GLU A 73 17.22 -21.89 -15.12
CA GLU A 73 18.45 -21.56 -14.41
C GLU A 73 18.21 -21.26 -12.91
N GLY A 74 16.97 -21.39 -12.43
CA GLY A 74 16.59 -21.15 -11.05
C GLY A 74 16.47 -19.66 -10.69
N VAL A 75 16.36 -18.77 -11.67
CA VAL A 75 16.16 -17.34 -11.42
C VAL A 75 14.69 -17.08 -11.10
N GLN A 76 14.40 -16.33 -10.05
CA GLN A 76 13.06 -15.91 -9.65
C GLN A 76 13.02 -14.38 -9.50
N LEU A 77 12.00 -13.76 -10.10
CA LEU A 77 11.75 -12.32 -10.00
C LEU A 77 10.64 -12.05 -8.98
N TYR A 78 10.85 -11.05 -8.13
CA TYR A 78 9.82 -10.44 -7.30
C TYR A 78 9.79 -8.93 -7.50
N LEU A 79 8.63 -8.34 -7.30
CA LEU A 79 8.44 -6.89 -7.21
C LEU A 79 7.91 -6.56 -5.82
N ARG A 80 8.46 -5.56 -5.17
CA ARG A 80 7.86 -4.98 -3.95
C ARG A 80 7.36 -3.59 -4.28
N LEU A 81 6.12 -3.33 -3.91
CA LEU A 81 5.48 -2.03 -4.00
C LEU A 81 5.10 -1.65 -2.57
N ASN A 82 5.58 -0.50 -2.11
CA ASN A 82 5.23 0.02 -0.80
C ASN A 82 5.25 1.55 -0.81
N ASN A 83 4.08 2.19 -0.75
CA ASN A 83 3.92 3.62 -0.50
C ASN A 83 4.81 4.50 -1.40
N GLY A 84 4.65 4.31 -2.71
CA GLY A 84 5.44 5.02 -3.72
C GLY A 84 6.88 4.53 -3.86
N GLU A 85 7.37 3.62 -3.01
CA GLU A 85 8.64 2.93 -3.19
C GLU A 85 8.46 1.66 -4.00
N TYR A 86 9.37 1.43 -4.94
CA TYR A 86 9.41 0.25 -5.77
C TYR A 86 10.73 -0.46 -5.59
N GLU A 87 10.70 -1.78 -5.50
CA GLU A 87 11.91 -2.58 -5.54
C GLU A 87 11.75 -3.76 -6.49
N LYS A 88 12.76 -3.97 -7.33
CA LYS A 88 12.92 -5.14 -8.15
C LYS A 88 13.91 -6.09 -7.49
N ILE A 89 13.45 -7.30 -7.19
CA ILE A 89 14.23 -8.29 -6.46
C ILE A 89 14.47 -9.49 -7.37
N ILE A 90 15.74 -9.80 -7.62
CA ILE A 90 16.15 -10.93 -8.45
C ILE A 90 16.84 -11.96 -7.55
N VAL A 91 16.22 -13.11 -7.41
CA VAL A 91 16.79 -14.25 -6.70
C VAL A 91 17.40 -15.21 -7.71
N THR A 92 18.66 -15.53 -7.53
CA THR A 92 19.38 -16.57 -8.26
C THR A 92 19.75 -17.70 -7.29
N PRO A 93 20.22 -18.87 -7.77
CA PRO A 93 20.64 -19.95 -6.88
C PRO A 93 21.74 -19.56 -5.90
N THR A 94 22.56 -18.56 -6.22
CA THR A 94 23.74 -18.18 -5.43
C THR A 94 23.63 -16.82 -4.76
N ASP A 95 22.72 -15.96 -5.20
CA ASP A 95 22.67 -14.56 -4.75
C ASP A 95 21.27 -13.94 -4.89
N THR A 96 21.04 -12.82 -4.19
CA THR A 96 19.85 -11.99 -4.32
C THR A 96 20.25 -10.54 -4.57
N THR A 97 19.76 -9.97 -5.68
CA THR A 97 20.00 -8.57 -6.05
C THR A 97 18.73 -7.74 -5.84
N PHE A 98 18.93 -6.51 -5.38
CA PHE A 98 17.88 -5.53 -5.10
C PHE A 98 18.13 -4.27 -5.91
N GLU A 99 17.14 -3.82 -6.67
CA GLU A 99 17.17 -2.58 -7.45
C GLU A 99 16.03 -1.67 -6.99
N ASN A 100 16.38 -0.54 -6.37
CA ASN A 100 15.44 0.40 -5.75
C ASN A 100 14.98 1.48 -6.72
N GLY A 101 13.72 1.85 -6.61
CA GLY A 101 13.07 2.87 -7.41
C GLY A 101 11.83 3.43 -6.72
N SER A 102 10.99 4.08 -7.50
CA SER A 102 9.72 4.61 -7.03
C SER A 102 8.60 4.25 -7.98
N TYR A 103 7.36 4.36 -7.52
CA TYR A 103 6.20 4.25 -8.38
C TYR A 103 5.13 5.28 -8.04
N GLN A 104 4.27 5.57 -9.01
CA GLN A 104 3.10 6.43 -8.84
C GLN A 104 1.90 5.76 -9.50
N ILE A 105 0.73 5.87 -8.89
CA ILE A 105 -0.54 5.36 -9.42
C ILE A 105 -1.39 6.52 -9.92
N SER A 106 -1.96 6.37 -11.10
CA SER A 106 -2.99 7.27 -11.63
C SER A 106 -4.11 6.45 -12.26
N GLY A 107 -5.24 6.33 -11.57
CA GLY A 107 -6.35 5.48 -12.01
C GLY A 107 -5.91 4.02 -12.15
N SER A 108 -6.07 3.44 -13.34
CA SER A 108 -5.67 2.07 -13.65
C SER A 108 -4.25 1.95 -14.21
N GLU A 109 -3.42 2.98 -14.04
CA GLU A 109 -2.05 3.02 -14.53
C GLU A 109 -1.06 3.16 -13.37
N ILE A 110 0.07 2.47 -13.47
CA ILE A 110 1.23 2.59 -12.59
C ILE A 110 2.43 3.06 -13.42
N VAL A 111 3.13 4.08 -12.94
CA VAL A 111 4.41 4.55 -13.49
C VAL A 111 5.50 4.12 -12.54
N ILE A 112 6.40 3.24 -12.99
CA ILE A 112 7.55 2.76 -12.23
C ILE A 112 8.80 3.50 -12.73
N SER A 113 9.56 4.07 -11.80
CA SER A 113 10.83 4.74 -12.04
C SER A 113 11.98 3.91 -11.47
N LEU A 114 12.92 3.50 -12.32
CA LEU A 114 14.11 2.74 -11.94
C LEU A 114 15.32 3.23 -12.75
N ASP A 115 16.44 3.54 -12.11
CA ASP A 115 17.68 4.01 -12.75
C ASP A 115 17.47 5.11 -13.82
N ASN A 116 16.67 6.13 -13.48
CA ASN A 116 16.26 7.24 -14.36
C ASN A 116 15.38 6.84 -15.55
N THR A 117 14.94 5.60 -15.64
CA THR A 117 14.02 5.11 -16.65
C THR A 117 12.61 5.05 -16.07
N GLN A 118 11.63 5.62 -16.78
CA GLN A 118 10.22 5.50 -16.41
C GLN A 118 9.51 4.52 -17.33
N SER A 119 8.75 3.61 -16.73
CA SER A 119 7.93 2.64 -17.44
C SER A 119 6.48 2.74 -16.97
N LYS A 120 5.56 2.96 -17.90
CA LYS A 120 4.13 3.09 -17.63
C LYS A 120 3.40 1.79 -17.93
N TYR A 121 2.63 1.28 -16.99
CA TYR A 121 1.84 0.06 -17.15
C TYR A 121 0.38 0.35 -16.85
N GLY A 122 -0.54 -0.23 -17.62
CA GLY A 122 -1.87 -0.52 -17.10
C GLY A 122 -1.75 -1.69 -16.12
N PHE A 123 -2.50 -1.68 -15.01
CA PHE A 123 -2.50 -2.80 -14.08
C PHE A 123 -3.91 -3.28 -13.78
N THR A 124 -4.03 -4.57 -13.46
CA THR A 124 -5.25 -5.19 -12.95
C THR A 124 -4.89 -6.14 -11.82
N ILE A 125 -5.67 -6.10 -10.74
CA ILE A 125 -5.59 -7.04 -9.63
C ILE A 125 -6.85 -7.92 -9.68
N SER A 126 -6.67 -9.23 -9.48
CA SER A 126 -7.79 -10.16 -9.39
C SER A 126 -7.46 -11.24 -8.38
N GLY A 127 -8.16 -11.21 -7.23
CA GLY A 127 -7.79 -12.03 -6.08
C GLY A 127 -6.33 -11.77 -5.70
N SER A 128 -5.53 -12.83 -5.57
CA SER A 128 -4.10 -12.73 -5.27
C SER A 128 -3.22 -12.48 -6.50
N GLY A 129 -3.78 -12.22 -7.68
CA GLY A 129 -3.04 -12.07 -8.94
C GLY A 129 -2.89 -10.61 -9.36
N ILE A 130 -1.70 -10.27 -9.89
CA ILE A 130 -1.45 -9.00 -10.60
C ILE A 130 -1.15 -9.26 -12.06
N THR A 131 -1.61 -8.37 -12.94
CA THR A 131 -1.14 -8.26 -14.31
C THR A 131 -0.77 -6.81 -14.62
N LEU A 132 0.45 -6.59 -15.11
CA LEU A 132 0.95 -5.30 -15.60
C LEU A 132 1.08 -5.39 -17.12
N ILE A 133 0.55 -4.41 -17.84
CA ILE A 133 0.57 -4.34 -19.30
C ILE A 133 1.20 -3.01 -19.73
N ASN A 134 2.34 -3.08 -20.41
CA ASN A 134 2.96 -1.93 -21.05
C ASN A 134 2.78 -2.06 -22.57
N LYS A 135 2.08 -1.10 -23.17
CA LYS A 135 1.92 -1.01 -24.63
C LYS A 135 3.21 -0.49 -25.24
N LEU A 136 3.81 -1.30 -26.11
CA LEU A 136 5.00 -0.95 -26.88
C LEU A 136 4.57 -0.13 -28.10
N LYS A 137 5.22 1.02 -28.32
CA LYS A 137 4.92 1.92 -29.44
C LYS A 137 6.17 2.21 -30.26
N ALA A 138 6.01 2.23 -31.59
CA ALA A 138 6.94 2.85 -32.53
C ALA A 138 6.35 4.18 -33.04
N GLU A 139 7.08 4.87 -33.92
CA GLU A 139 6.63 6.11 -34.57
C GLU A 139 5.26 5.95 -35.26
N ASP A 140 5.01 4.77 -35.85
CA ASP A 140 3.79 4.47 -36.62
C ASP A 140 2.64 3.85 -35.80
N GLY A 141 2.80 3.69 -34.48
CA GLY A 141 1.72 3.22 -33.60
C GLY A 141 2.13 2.08 -32.65
N GLU A 142 1.12 1.36 -32.13
CA GLU A 142 1.31 0.26 -31.19
C GLU A 142 1.83 -0.99 -31.91
N ILE A 143 3.00 -1.49 -31.46
CA ILE A 143 3.72 -2.60 -32.09
C ILE A 143 3.66 -3.88 -31.26
N GLY A 144 3.21 -3.82 -30.01
CA GLY A 144 3.14 -4.97 -29.12
C GLY A 144 2.76 -4.59 -27.70
N GLU A 145 2.73 -5.60 -26.83
CA GLU A 145 2.49 -5.47 -25.41
C GLU A 145 3.54 -6.25 -24.63
N LYS A 146 4.03 -5.66 -23.54
CA LYS A 146 4.79 -6.34 -22.49
C LYS A 146 3.84 -6.64 -21.34
N ILE A 147 3.70 -7.91 -21.00
CA ILE A 147 2.77 -8.40 -19.98
C ILE A 147 3.58 -9.06 -18.86
N ILE A 148 3.42 -8.59 -17.64
CA ILE A 148 4.00 -9.19 -16.44
C ILE A 148 2.86 -9.70 -15.58
N SER A 149 2.90 -10.98 -15.21
CA SER A 149 1.92 -11.57 -14.31
C SER A 149 2.61 -12.08 -13.05
N GLY A 150 1.98 -11.85 -11.90
CA GLY A 150 2.49 -12.26 -10.60
C GLY A 150 1.40 -12.66 -9.64
N VAL A 151 1.82 -13.23 -8.51
CA VAL A 151 0.96 -13.56 -7.39
C VAL A 151 1.47 -12.88 -6.14
N LYS A 152 0.55 -12.35 -5.32
CA LYS A 152 0.88 -11.74 -4.04
C LYS A 152 1.46 -12.80 -3.12
N VAL A 153 2.56 -12.49 -2.46
CA VAL A 153 3.14 -13.33 -1.42
C VAL A 153 2.52 -12.91 -0.10
N ALA A 154 2.11 -13.90 0.70
CA ALA A 154 1.49 -13.64 2.01
C ALA A 154 2.48 -12.99 2.99
N GLU A 155 3.73 -13.46 2.99
CA GLU A 155 4.83 -12.94 3.78
C GLU A 155 5.95 -12.43 2.86
N ASP A 156 6.62 -11.33 3.24
CA ASP A 156 7.78 -10.85 2.50
C ASP A 156 9.00 -11.73 2.80
N PRO A 157 9.47 -12.57 1.85
CA PRO A 157 10.56 -13.50 2.12
C PRO A 157 11.94 -12.80 2.16
N PHE A 158 11.97 -11.49 1.92
CA PHE A 158 13.18 -10.66 1.94
C PHE A 158 13.20 -9.67 3.09
N PHE A 159 12.21 -9.76 3.99
CA PHE A 159 12.14 -8.93 5.18
C PHE A 159 13.47 -8.93 5.95
N ASP A 160 13.97 -10.09 6.32
CA ASP A 160 15.24 -10.24 7.06
C ASP A 160 16.49 -9.76 6.29
N LYS A 161 16.43 -9.63 4.96
CA LYS A 161 17.59 -9.20 4.15
C LYS A 161 17.71 -7.68 4.06
N HIS A 162 16.59 -6.97 4.11
CA HIS A 162 16.57 -5.50 4.23
C HIS A 162 16.75 -5.02 5.65
N TYR A 163 16.33 -5.85 6.59
CA TYR A 163 16.50 -5.65 8.01
C TYR A 163 17.36 -6.80 8.53
N PRO A 164 18.68 -6.83 8.24
CA PRO A 164 19.58 -7.91 8.67
C PRO A 164 19.70 -7.91 10.19
N TYR A 165 18.72 -8.53 10.84
CA TYR A 165 18.66 -8.71 12.27
C TYR A 165 19.07 -10.14 12.60
N ASN A 166 20.36 -10.31 12.88
CA ASN A 166 20.81 -11.46 13.64
C ASN A 166 20.49 -11.19 15.10
N ASN A 167 19.41 -11.80 15.60
CA ASN A 167 18.96 -11.66 16.97
C ASN A 167 19.89 -12.46 17.93
N GLU A 168 21.05 -11.88 18.24
CA GLU A 168 21.92 -12.36 19.33
C GLU A 168 21.98 -11.37 20.52
N ASP A 169 21.46 -10.14 20.38
CA ASP A 169 21.39 -9.17 21.50
C ASP A 169 19.98 -9.16 22.14
N PRO A 170 19.81 -9.73 23.34
CA PRO A 170 18.53 -9.73 24.03
C PRO A 170 17.98 -8.32 24.33
N GLN A 171 18.80 -7.26 24.25
CA GLN A 171 18.36 -5.86 24.44
C GLN A 171 17.61 -5.27 23.24
N LEU A 172 17.68 -5.90 22.05
CA LEU A 172 17.01 -5.47 20.82
C LEU A 172 15.77 -6.33 20.49
N SER A 173 15.37 -7.24 21.38
CA SER A 173 14.27 -8.17 21.11
C SER A 173 12.91 -7.46 21.08
N CYS A 174 12.42 -7.12 19.89
CA CYS A 174 11.09 -6.58 19.73
C CYS A 174 10.06 -7.69 19.56
N SER A 175 9.05 -7.72 20.43
CA SER A 175 7.93 -8.66 20.33
C SER A 175 6.79 -8.01 19.54
N VAL A 176 6.89 -8.05 18.22
CA VAL A 176 5.85 -7.52 17.32
C VAL A 176 4.85 -8.61 16.97
N SER A 177 3.57 -8.24 16.94
CA SER A 177 2.51 -9.09 16.39
C SER A 177 2.29 -8.71 14.94
N HIS A 178 2.42 -9.67 14.03
CA HIS A 178 2.10 -9.52 12.61
C HIS A 178 0.89 -10.39 12.26
N ASN A 179 -0.20 -9.76 11.84
CA ASN A 179 -1.34 -10.42 11.23
C ASN A 179 -1.24 -10.25 9.71
N GLU A 180 -0.76 -11.29 9.04
CA GLU A 180 -0.53 -11.32 7.59
C GLU A 180 -1.80 -11.08 6.75
N ASN A 181 -2.99 -11.27 7.34
CA ASN A 181 -4.25 -10.98 6.66
C ASN A 181 -4.62 -9.48 6.69
N VAL A 182 -3.77 -8.64 7.29
CA VAL A 182 -3.94 -7.19 7.37
C VAL A 182 -2.81 -6.53 6.61
N SER A 183 -3.13 -5.48 5.84
CA SER A 183 -2.13 -4.73 5.09
C SER A 183 -1.02 -4.21 6.02
N ILE A 184 0.22 -4.29 5.54
CA ILE A 184 1.38 -3.77 6.27
C ILE A 184 1.22 -2.26 6.52
N GLY A 185 1.71 -1.80 7.67
CA GLY A 185 1.55 -0.41 8.10
C GLY A 185 0.26 -0.15 8.87
N LEU A 186 -0.47 -1.19 9.29
CA LEU A 186 -1.65 -1.06 10.16
C LEU A 186 -1.35 -1.61 11.56
N SER A 187 -2.21 -1.30 12.53
CA SER A 187 -2.05 -1.72 13.94
C SER A 187 -1.82 -3.22 14.15
N ASP A 188 -2.48 -4.06 13.36
CA ASP A 188 -2.34 -5.52 13.45
C ASP A 188 -1.18 -6.06 12.59
N ASN A 189 -0.58 -5.23 11.75
CA ASN A 189 0.59 -5.58 10.92
C ASN A 189 1.50 -4.35 10.71
N PRO A 190 2.19 -3.87 11.76
CA PRO A 190 2.95 -2.62 11.69
C PRO A 190 4.17 -2.77 10.77
N MET A 191 4.53 -1.69 10.08
CA MET A 191 5.65 -1.66 9.14
C MET A 191 6.99 -1.52 9.87
N PRO A 192 7.98 -2.39 9.62
CA PRO A 192 9.32 -2.22 10.17
C PRO A 192 9.99 -0.98 9.58
N VAL A 193 10.74 -0.24 10.40
CA VAL A 193 11.63 0.81 9.91
C VAL A 193 12.94 0.80 10.69
N LEU A 194 14.02 1.26 10.04
CA LEU A 194 15.33 1.34 10.67
C LEU A 194 15.51 2.70 11.36
N PRO A 195 16.25 2.75 12.50
CA PRO A 195 16.69 4.02 13.05
C PRO A 195 17.70 4.68 12.10
N ASN A 196 17.78 6.01 12.15
CA ASN A 196 18.64 6.87 11.32
C ASN A 196 18.35 6.82 9.80
N VAL A 197 17.16 6.35 9.42
CA VAL A 197 16.65 6.39 8.04
C VAL A 197 15.42 7.28 8.02
N GLU A 198 15.36 8.22 7.07
CA GLU A 198 14.16 9.01 6.84
C GLU A 198 13.09 8.14 6.18
N ILE A 199 11.92 8.07 6.80
CA ILE A 199 10.75 7.37 6.32
C ILE A 199 9.73 8.41 5.85
N ARG A 200 9.08 8.16 4.71
CA ARG A 200 8.09 9.06 4.13
C ARG A 200 6.76 8.35 3.95
N GLY A 201 5.67 9.07 4.18
CA GLY A 201 4.30 8.67 3.92
C GLY A 201 3.62 9.72 3.05
N GLU A 202 2.98 9.32 1.95
CA GLU A 202 2.18 10.26 1.14
C GLU A 202 0.70 10.24 1.54
N LYS A 203 0.24 9.12 2.09
CA LYS A 203 -1.15 8.86 2.47
C LYS A 203 -1.25 7.88 3.63
N LEU A 204 -2.41 7.86 4.28
CA LEU A 204 -2.74 6.92 5.34
C LEU A 204 -3.58 5.73 4.84
N PHE A 205 -3.38 4.54 5.41
CA PHE A 205 -4.12 3.33 5.00
C PHE A 205 -5.49 3.23 5.67
N SER A 206 -6.53 2.88 4.91
CA SER A 206 -7.87 2.68 5.46
C SER A 206 -7.86 1.60 6.55
N THR A 207 -8.37 1.94 7.73
CA THR A 207 -8.56 0.97 8.80
C THR A 207 -9.92 0.30 8.65
N LEU A 208 -9.97 -1.04 8.74
CA LEU A 208 -11.24 -1.78 8.57
C LEU A 208 -12.18 -1.62 9.78
N ASN A 209 -11.61 -1.40 10.96
CA ASN A 209 -12.32 -1.44 12.24
C ASN A 209 -12.49 -0.06 12.89
N ASN A 210 -11.73 0.94 12.45
CA ASN A 210 -11.85 2.31 12.92
C ASN A 210 -12.36 3.18 11.76
N ASN A 211 -13.19 4.17 12.06
CA ASN A 211 -13.67 5.09 11.04
C ASN A 211 -12.57 6.11 10.71
N GLY A 212 -11.48 5.67 10.07
CA GLY A 212 -10.32 6.49 9.75
C GLY A 212 -9.20 5.72 9.05
N PHE A 213 -8.05 6.38 8.94
CA PHE A 213 -6.87 5.96 8.22
C PHE A 213 -5.65 5.94 9.16
N GLU A 214 -4.71 5.04 8.90
CA GLU A 214 -3.55 4.83 9.76
C GLU A 214 -2.31 4.39 8.98
N ASN A 215 -1.17 4.90 9.41
CA ASN A 215 0.13 4.25 9.21
C ASN A 215 0.76 3.97 10.57
N ARG A 216 1.22 2.74 10.75
CA ARG A 216 1.85 2.28 11.98
C ARG A 216 3.17 1.61 11.67
N PHE A 217 4.19 2.10 12.33
CA PHE A 217 5.57 1.68 12.18
C PHE A 217 6.08 1.08 13.49
N TYR A 218 7.09 0.22 13.40
CA TYR A 218 7.85 -0.23 14.54
C TYR A 218 9.35 -0.22 14.25
N LEU A 219 10.14 0.00 15.30
CA LEU A 219 11.60 -0.01 15.29
C LEU A 219 12.10 -0.91 16.40
N GLU A 220 13.10 -1.72 16.09
CA GLU A 220 13.93 -2.38 17.10
C GLU A 220 15.01 -1.41 17.58
N ILE A 221 15.04 -1.16 18.87
CA ILE A 221 15.87 -0.14 19.51
C ILE A 221 16.40 -0.64 20.85
N LYS A 222 17.39 0.05 21.40
CA LYS A 222 17.94 -0.30 22.70
C LYS A 222 17.03 0.18 23.83
N ALA A 223 16.54 -0.76 24.63
CA ALA A 223 15.74 -0.45 25.80
C ALA A 223 16.47 0.52 26.75
N GLY A 224 15.76 1.54 27.22
CA GLY A 224 16.30 2.55 28.13
C GLY A 224 17.20 3.59 27.48
N THR A 225 17.47 3.53 26.17
CA THR A 225 18.16 4.60 25.44
C THR A 225 17.19 5.72 25.08
N SER A 226 17.68 6.97 25.11
CA SER A 226 16.91 8.12 24.66
C SER A 226 16.99 8.26 23.14
N TYR A 227 15.85 8.47 22.49
CA TYR A 227 15.72 8.68 21.06
C TYR A 227 15.02 10.00 20.76
N SER A 228 15.43 10.64 19.67
CA SER A 228 14.77 11.80 19.06
C SER A 228 13.90 11.30 17.91
N VAL A 229 12.60 11.57 17.99
CA VAL A 229 11.64 11.33 16.91
C VAL A 229 11.34 12.67 16.26
N GLN A 230 11.89 12.89 15.07
CA GLN A 230 11.66 14.11 14.31
C GLN A 230 10.66 13.80 13.20
N ILE A 231 9.59 14.59 13.15
CA ILE A 231 8.56 14.51 12.12
C ILE A 231 8.60 15.82 11.34
N THR A 232 8.63 15.74 10.01
CA THR A 232 8.70 16.87 9.08
C THR A 232 7.71 16.67 7.95
N ASN A 233 7.50 17.71 7.12
CA ASN A 233 6.60 17.66 5.96
C ASN A 233 5.19 17.14 6.31
N LEU A 234 4.72 17.44 7.53
CA LEU A 234 3.39 17.06 7.96
C LEU A 234 2.37 17.97 7.27
N GLU A 235 1.63 17.42 6.32
CA GLU A 235 0.64 18.14 5.51
C GLU A 235 -0.65 17.34 5.40
N SER A 236 -1.77 18.04 5.25
CA SER A 236 -3.11 17.47 5.18
C SER A 236 -4.05 18.42 4.43
N ASP A 237 -5.17 17.90 3.91
CA ASP A 237 -6.21 18.71 3.26
C ASP A 237 -7.03 19.55 4.27
N TYR A 238 -7.03 19.16 5.54
CA TYR A 238 -7.76 19.80 6.64
C TYR A 238 -6.83 20.28 7.76
N ALA A 239 -7.41 20.82 8.83
CA ALA A 239 -6.65 21.27 9.98
C ALA A 239 -6.05 20.07 10.73
N LEU A 240 -4.72 19.96 10.76
CA LEU A 240 -4.01 18.87 11.44
C LEU A 240 -4.44 18.70 12.91
N SER A 241 -4.69 19.80 13.62
CA SER A 241 -5.08 19.83 15.04
C SER A 241 -6.37 19.06 15.36
N ASP A 242 -7.27 18.97 14.39
CA ASP A 242 -8.62 18.44 14.58
C ASP A 242 -8.75 16.99 14.09
N TYR A 243 -7.89 16.61 13.13
CA TYR A 243 -8.05 15.38 12.37
C TYR A 243 -6.87 14.42 12.45
N VAL A 244 -5.69 14.85 12.91
CA VAL A 244 -4.49 14.00 12.94
C VAL A 244 -4.04 13.72 14.37
N GLU A 245 -3.81 12.45 14.67
CA GLU A 245 -3.17 11.99 15.90
C GLU A 245 -1.85 11.30 15.56
N ILE A 246 -0.76 11.79 16.14
CA ILE A 246 0.55 11.12 16.06
C ILE A 246 0.93 10.66 17.45
N SER A 247 1.32 9.40 17.60
CA SER A 247 1.69 8.85 18.90
C SER A 247 2.84 7.87 18.80
N ALA A 248 3.51 7.66 19.93
CA ALA A 248 4.47 6.58 20.07
C ALA A 248 4.26 5.79 21.35
N SER A 249 4.57 4.49 21.30
CA SER A 249 4.54 3.59 22.44
C SER A 249 5.71 2.61 22.42
N ASP A 250 6.00 1.99 23.55
CA ASP A 250 7.06 0.98 23.67
C ASP A 250 6.54 -0.47 23.65
N ALA A 251 5.22 -0.70 23.52
CA ALA A 251 4.64 -2.02 23.25
C ALA A 251 3.23 -1.91 22.65
N LEU A 252 2.74 -3.00 22.06
CA LEU A 252 1.35 -3.18 21.63
C LEU A 252 0.72 -4.36 22.38
N PRO A 253 -0.61 -4.37 22.60
CA PRO A 253 -1.58 -3.26 22.44
C PRO A 253 -1.69 -2.38 23.71
N LEU A 254 -1.01 -2.75 24.81
CA LEU A 254 -1.10 -2.12 26.13
C LEU A 254 0.26 -1.54 26.59
N GLY A 255 1.09 -1.11 25.65
CA GLY A 255 2.39 -0.52 25.97
C GLY A 255 2.27 0.87 26.60
N LYS A 256 3.39 1.33 27.18
CA LYS A 256 3.46 2.67 27.73
C LYS A 256 3.43 3.66 26.56
N VAL A 257 2.47 4.58 26.60
CA VAL A 257 2.45 5.73 25.70
C VAL A 257 3.64 6.62 26.04
N LEU A 258 4.50 6.86 25.05
CA LEU A 258 5.69 7.70 25.15
C LEU A 258 5.37 9.15 24.82
N PHE A 259 4.54 9.35 23.80
CA PHE A 259 3.91 10.64 23.52
C PHE A 259 2.60 10.45 22.75
N VAL A 260 1.76 11.48 22.83
CA VAL A 260 0.72 11.80 21.85
C VAL A 260 0.97 13.25 21.47
N ALA A 261 1.08 13.54 20.18
CA ALA A 261 1.41 14.87 19.69
C ALA A 261 0.20 15.80 19.86
N GLU A 262 0.43 16.96 20.47
CA GLU A 262 -0.47 18.10 20.35
C GLU A 262 -0.02 18.91 19.13
N ILE A 263 -0.83 18.90 18.07
CA ILE A 263 -0.49 19.56 16.81
C ILE A 263 -1.19 20.92 16.76
N GLU A 264 -0.41 22.00 16.86
CA GLU A 264 -0.94 23.35 16.71
C GLU A 264 -1.16 23.71 15.23
N GLU A 265 -2.05 24.67 14.99
CA GLU A 265 -2.35 25.14 13.63
C GLU A 265 -1.10 25.72 12.95
N GLY A 266 -0.82 25.27 11.72
CA GLY A 266 0.33 25.72 10.93
C GLY A 266 1.67 25.06 11.28
N VAL A 267 1.68 24.06 12.18
CA VAL A 267 2.88 23.29 12.49
C VAL A 267 3.09 22.16 11.48
N SER A 268 4.22 22.19 10.78
CA SER A 268 4.65 21.14 9.82
C SER A 268 5.79 20.25 10.33
N THR A 269 6.33 20.58 11.50
CA THR A 269 7.51 19.92 12.09
C THR A 269 7.31 19.72 13.58
N LEU A 270 7.55 18.50 14.05
CA LEU A 270 7.44 18.11 15.46
C LEU A 270 8.72 17.37 15.87
N ASN A 271 9.12 17.52 17.13
CA ASN A 271 10.29 16.82 17.67
C ASN A 271 9.98 16.32 19.08
N PHE A 272 10.17 15.03 19.30
CA PHE A 272 9.91 14.37 20.57
C PHE A 272 11.13 13.62 21.05
N LYS A 273 11.47 13.77 22.33
CA LYS A 273 12.44 12.90 23.01
C LYS A 273 11.70 11.77 23.70
N VAL A 274 12.01 10.53 23.36
CA VAL A 274 11.39 9.33 23.93
C VAL A 274 12.45 8.43 24.57
N GLN A 275 12.06 7.68 25.60
CA GLN A 275 12.92 6.68 26.23
C GLN A 275 12.12 5.39 26.43
N PRO A 276 12.10 4.52 25.41
CA PRO A 276 11.32 3.28 25.44
C PRO A 276 11.86 2.32 26.49
N SER A 277 10.98 1.66 27.24
CA SER A 277 11.39 0.71 28.28
C SER A 277 11.64 -0.71 27.75
N SER A 278 11.22 -0.96 26.50
CA SER A 278 11.39 -2.22 25.78
C SER A 278 12.38 -2.07 24.62
N GLY A 279 12.66 -3.18 23.95
CA GLY A 279 13.41 -3.18 22.68
C GLY A 279 12.62 -2.68 21.47
N CYS A 280 11.39 -2.15 21.66
CA CYS A 280 10.51 -1.68 20.61
C CYS A 280 10.20 -0.19 20.75
N LEU A 281 10.11 0.50 19.62
CA LEU A 281 9.43 1.79 19.49
C LEU A 281 8.39 1.69 18.38
N TYR A 282 7.14 1.91 18.72
CA TYR A 282 6.04 2.00 17.77
C TYR A 282 5.71 3.46 17.52
N ILE A 283 5.50 3.84 16.26
CA ILE A 283 5.05 5.18 15.86
C ILE A 283 3.76 5.01 15.06
N ARG A 284 2.75 5.79 15.39
CA ARG A 284 1.44 5.75 14.74
C ARG A 284 1.10 7.14 14.23
N PHE A 285 0.66 7.20 12.98
CA PHE A 285 -0.03 8.32 12.38
C PHE A 285 -1.47 7.86 12.12
N PHE A 286 -2.44 8.54 12.71
CA PHE A 286 -3.86 8.26 12.50
C PHE A 286 -4.57 9.53 12.07
N SER A 287 -5.57 9.38 11.21
CA SER A 287 -6.44 10.49 10.85
C SER A 287 -7.84 10.04 10.45
N TYR A 288 -8.80 10.96 10.48
CA TYR A 288 -10.11 10.75 9.88
C TYR A 288 -10.12 11.03 8.36
N GLU A 289 -8.99 11.46 7.78
CA GLU A 289 -8.79 11.66 6.34
C GLU A 289 -7.62 10.82 5.81
N GLU A 290 -7.65 10.53 4.51
CA GLU A 290 -6.65 9.70 3.84
C GLU A 290 -5.37 10.49 3.51
N ASN A 291 -5.54 11.75 3.10
CA ASN A 291 -4.48 12.56 2.50
C ASN A 291 -3.66 13.27 3.58
N VAL A 292 -2.93 12.50 4.37
CA VAL A 292 -1.93 13.03 5.30
C VAL A 292 -0.55 12.57 4.84
N SER A 293 0.30 13.52 4.47
CA SER A 293 1.70 13.25 4.15
C SER A 293 2.60 13.59 5.32
N PHE A 294 3.71 12.87 5.45
CA PHE A 294 4.70 13.07 6.50
C PHE A 294 6.05 12.50 6.11
N SER A 295 7.10 13.02 6.75
CA SER A 295 8.42 12.43 6.86
C SER A 295 8.71 12.20 8.35
N PHE A 296 9.39 11.13 8.73
CA PHE A 296 9.97 11.03 10.07
C PHE A 296 11.32 10.33 10.08
N ILE A 297 12.13 10.64 11.09
CA ILE A 297 13.39 9.96 11.38
C ILE A 297 13.50 9.75 12.89
N VAL A 298 14.05 8.59 13.27
CA VAL A 298 14.33 8.25 14.67
C VAL A 298 15.83 8.12 14.84
N GLU A 299 16.42 8.93 15.71
CA GLU A 299 17.86 8.96 15.97
C GLU A 299 18.13 8.79 17.46
N GLU A 300 19.28 8.21 17.84
CA GLU A 300 19.69 8.23 19.25
C GLU A 300 19.90 9.69 19.68
N ALA A 301 19.24 10.09 20.77
CA ALA A 301 19.34 11.46 21.27
C ALA A 301 20.71 11.66 21.94
N LEU A 302 21.32 12.81 21.70
CA LEU A 302 22.51 13.20 22.44
C LEU A 302 22.19 13.27 23.95
N PRO A 303 23.12 12.84 24.82
CA PRO A 303 22.98 13.05 26.24
C PRO A 303 22.88 14.55 26.52
N ASP A 304 21.94 14.93 27.39
CA ASP A 304 21.76 16.31 27.85
C ASP A 304 22.96 16.81 28.67
#